data_AF-A0A2L0NEE5-F1
#
_entry.id   AF-A0A2L0NEE5-F1
#
_cell.length_a   1.000
_cell.length_b   1.000
_cell.length_c   1.000
_cell.angle_alpha   90.00
_cell.angle_beta   90.00
_cell.angle_gamma   90.00
#
_symmetry.space_group_name_H-M   'P 1'
#
loop_
_entity.id
_entity.type
_entity.pdbx_description
1 polymer ?
#
loop_
_entity_poly.entity_id
_entity_poly.type
_entity_poly.pdbx_seq_one_letter_code
_entity_poly.pdbx_strand_id
1 'polypeptide(L)'
;MVDDEPLESWMARRDASRRPVGALKAVRLDGTEGAAHVRPEEPRLVMRWDGVQWLPETVVADYAAAQRLLHGVDGDGVVRPVPAPKLGRGTGRHRKPR
;
A
#
# COMPACT_ATOMS: atom_id res chain seq x y z
N MET A 1 24.90 28.88 10.35
CA MET A 1 23.90 29.39 9.40
C MET A 1 23.32 28.19 8.70
N VAL A 2 22.00 28.07 8.61
CA VAL A 2 21.38 26.98 7.85
C VAL A 2 21.53 27.37 6.39
N ASP A 3 22.33 26.64 5.62
CA ASP A 3 22.36 26.82 4.17
C ASP A 3 20.96 26.53 3.62
N ASP A 4 20.34 27.53 3.00
CA ASP A 4 19.05 27.38 2.32
C ASP A 4 19.19 26.35 1.19
N GLU A 5 18.23 25.42 1.10
CA GLU A 5 18.18 24.45 0.01
C GLU A 5 18.08 25.19 -1.33
N PRO A 6 18.97 24.92 -2.31
CA PRO A 6 18.84 25.50 -3.64
C PRO A 6 17.47 25.19 -4.25
N LEU A 7 16.84 26.20 -4.86
CA LEU A 7 15.49 26.09 -5.42
C LEU A 7 15.33 24.91 -6.37
N GLU A 8 16.35 24.63 -7.20
CA GLU A 8 16.35 23.52 -8.14
C GLU A 8 16.25 22.15 -7.44
N SER A 9 17.00 21.96 -6.35
CA SER A 9 16.94 20.75 -5.53
C SER A 9 15.57 20.58 -4.88
N TRP A 10 15.01 21.67 -4.36
CA TRP A 10 13.66 21.68 -3.79
C TRP A 10 12.59 21.35 -4.83
N MET A 11 12.67 21.93 -6.04
CA MET A 11 11.75 21.68 -7.14
C MET A 11 11.81 20.23 -7.61
N ALA A 12 13.02 19.69 -7.82
CA ALA A 12 13.23 18.31 -8.24
C ALA A 12 12.65 17.32 -7.21
N ARG A 13 12.89 17.56 -5.91
CA ARG A 13 12.34 16.75 -4.82
C ARG A 13 10.81 16.82 -4.78
N ARG A 14 10.24 18.00 -5.00
CA ARG A 14 8.79 18.19 -5.05
C ARG A 14 8.16 17.46 -6.23
N ASP A 15 8.77 17.54 -7.41
CA ASP A 15 8.30 16.86 -8.61
C ASP A 15 8.42 15.34 -8.50
N ALA A 16 9.53 14.83 -7.93
CA ALA A 16 9.68 13.40 -7.62
C ALA A 16 8.66 12.90 -6.57
N SER A 17 8.15 13.79 -5.72
CA SER A 17 7.12 13.47 -4.72
C SER A 17 5.70 13.51 -5.31
N ARG A 18 5.52 14.03 -6.54
CA ARG A 18 4.19 14.04 -7.18
C ARG A 18 3.82 12.62 -7.56
N ARG A 19 2.55 12.29 -7.30
CA ARG A 19 1.99 11.01 -7.75
C ARG A 19 1.89 11.02 -9.28
N PRO A 20 2.35 9.96 -9.97
CA PRO A 20 2.24 9.89 -11.43
C PRO A 20 0.77 9.79 -11.87
N VAL A 21 0.44 10.44 -12.99
CA VAL A 21 -0.87 10.27 -13.64
C VAL A 21 -1.06 8.79 -13.99
N GLY A 22 -2.25 8.26 -13.74
CA GLY A 22 -2.56 6.84 -13.91
C GLY A 22 -2.30 5.98 -12.68
N ALA A 23 -1.70 6.52 -11.60
CA ALA A 23 -1.55 5.77 -10.36
C ALA A 23 -2.92 5.28 -9.85
N LEU A 24 -2.96 4.04 -9.35
CA LEU A 24 -4.16 3.44 -8.78
C LEU A 24 -4.12 3.45 -7.25
N LYS A 25 -5.29 3.55 -6.63
CA LYS A 25 -5.49 3.23 -5.21
C LYS A 25 -6.76 2.42 -5.03
N ALA A 26 -6.85 1.67 -3.93
CA ALA A 26 -8.05 0.97 -3.52
C ALA A 26 -8.57 1.55 -2.20
N VAL A 27 -9.88 1.78 -2.12
CA VAL A 27 -10.58 2.21 -0.90
C VAL A 27 -11.76 1.29 -0.64
N ARG A 28 -12.28 1.25 0.58
CA ARG A 28 -13.49 0.48 0.88
C ARG A 28 -14.69 1.10 0.18
N LEU A 29 -15.57 0.26 -0.37
CA LEU A 29 -16.72 0.71 -1.16
C LEU A 29 -17.74 1.49 -0.33
N ASP A 30 -17.86 1.18 0.96
CA ASP A 30 -18.74 1.86 1.93
C ASP A 30 -18.25 3.27 2.31
N GLY A 31 -17.10 3.71 1.79
CA GLY A 31 -16.53 5.04 2.04
C GLY A 31 -15.98 5.22 3.45
N THR A 32 -15.95 4.17 4.28
CA THR A 32 -15.41 4.30 5.63
C THR A 32 -13.88 4.34 5.60
N GLU A 33 -13.30 5.28 6.36
CA GLU A 33 -11.85 5.35 6.51
C GLU A 33 -11.34 4.22 7.42
N GLY A 34 -10.20 3.63 7.07
CA GLY A 34 -9.52 2.67 7.93
C GLY A 34 -8.42 1.91 7.21
N ALA A 35 -7.67 1.12 7.97
CA ALA A 35 -6.55 0.36 7.43
C ALA A 35 -7.02 -0.67 6.39
N ALA A 36 -6.22 -0.88 5.35
CA ALA A 36 -6.59 -1.68 4.18
C ALA A 36 -6.87 -3.16 4.49
N HIS A 37 -6.24 -3.69 5.54
CA HIS A 37 -6.42 -5.08 6.00
C HIS A 37 -7.71 -5.31 6.80
N VAL A 38 -8.42 -4.25 7.18
CA VAL A 38 -9.68 -4.36 7.90
C VAL A 38 -10.76 -4.80 6.92
N ARG A 39 -11.42 -5.92 7.22
CA ARG A 39 -12.45 -6.56 6.38
C ARG A 39 -11.96 -6.76 4.94
N PRO A 40 -10.97 -7.64 4.73
CA PRO A 40 -10.31 -7.82 3.43
C PRO A 40 -11.23 -8.44 2.39
N GLU A 41 -12.24 -9.20 2.81
CA GLU A 41 -13.23 -9.87 1.95
C GLU A 41 -14.32 -8.92 1.41
N GLU A 42 -14.36 -7.66 1.88
CA GLU A 42 -15.36 -6.69 1.43
C GLU A 42 -14.92 -5.99 0.13
N PRO A 43 -15.89 -5.62 -0.74
CA PRO A 43 -15.60 -4.93 -2.00
C PRO A 43 -14.77 -3.66 -1.84
N ARG A 44 -13.89 -3.44 -2.83
CA ARG A 44 -13.05 -2.24 -2.91
C ARG A 44 -13.37 -1.43 -4.16
N LEU A 45 -13.47 -0.12 -3.99
CA LEU A 45 -13.47 0.83 -5.11
C LEU A 45 -12.01 1.11 -5.48
N VAL A 46 -11.67 0.85 -6.73
CA VAL A 46 -10.39 1.25 -7.32
C VAL A 46 -10.58 2.63 -7.95
N MET A 47 -9.65 3.53 -7.67
CA MET A 47 -9.63 4.87 -8.21
C MET A 47 -8.31 5.12 -8.94
N ARG A 48 -8.36 5.92 -10.00
CA ARG A 48 -7.21 6.36 -10.79
C ARG A 48 -6.93 7.83 -10.56
N TRP A 49 -5.66 8.18 -10.43
CA TRP A 49 -5.20 9.56 -10.34
C TRP A 49 -5.11 10.19 -11.74
N ASP A 50 -5.86 11.26 -12.00
CA ASP A 50 -5.81 11.96 -13.30
C ASP A 50 -4.75 13.08 -13.36
N GLY A 51 -4.07 13.35 -12.24
CA GLY A 51 -3.14 14.49 -12.08
C GLY A 51 -3.65 15.56 -11.12
N VAL A 52 -4.96 15.59 -10.85
CA VAL A 52 -5.63 16.60 -10.00
C VAL A 52 -6.51 15.95 -8.94
N GLN A 53 -7.22 14.88 -9.29
CA GLN A 53 -8.18 14.19 -8.42
C GLN A 53 -8.17 12.68 -8.65
N TRP A 54 -8.83 11.97 -7.73
CA TRP A 54 -9.08 10.54 -7.84
C TRP A 54 -10.41 10.31 -8.54
N LEU A 55 -10.37 9.66 -9.70
CA LEU A 55 -11.56 9.27 -10.45
C LEU A 55 -11.89 7.79 -10.19
N PRO A 56 -13.18 7.42 -10.07
CA PRO A 56 -13.56 6.02 -9.96
C PRO A 56 -13.19 5.26 -11.25
N GLU A 57 -12.52 4.13 -11.10
CA GLU A 57 -12.06 3.29 -12.22
C GLU A 57 -12.90 2.01 -12.31
N THR A 58 -13.01 1.26 -11.20
CA THR A 58 -13.78 0.01 -11.14
C THR A 58 -14.06 -0.42 -9.70
N VAL A 59 -14.95 -1.40 -9.50
CA VAL A 59 -15.18 -2.06 -8.21
C VAL A 59 -14.72 -3.51 -8.32
N VAL A 60 -14.00 -3.98 -7.31
CA VAL A 60 -13.52 -5.37 -7.20
C VAL A 60 -14.10 -6.03 -5.95
N ALA A 61 -14.21 -7.36 -5.99
CA ALA A 61 -14.89 -8.14 -4.97
C ALA A 61 -14.25 -8.06 -3.58
N ASP A 62 -12.92 -7.95 -3.52
CA ASP A 62 -12.17 -7.99 -2.26
C ASP A 62 -10.83 -7.21 -2.37
N TYR A 63 -10.14 -7.12 -1.24
CA TYR A 63 -8.84 -6.46 -1.13
C TYR A 63 -7.74 -7.15 -1.95
N ALA A 64 -7.75 -8.47 -2.06
CA ALA A 64 -6.71 -9.22 -2.76
C ALA A 64 -6.80 -9.00 -4.29
N ALA A 65 -8.01 -8.95 -4.84
CA ALA A 65 -8.28 -8.57 -6.22
C ALA A 65 -7.84 -7.13 -6.49
N ALA A 66 -8.07 -6.21 -5.54
CA ALA A 66 -7.59 -4.84 -5.65
C ALA A 66 -6.06 -4.76 -5.71
N GLN A 67 -5.34 -5.48 -4.83
CA GLN A 67 -3.87 -5.50 -4.83
C GLN A 67 -3.29 -6.04 -6.14
N ARG A 68 -3.92 -7.05 -6.75
CA ARG A 68 -3.52 -7.56 -8.07
C ARG A 68 -3.62 -6.50 -9.16
N LEU A 69 -4.72 -5.78 -9.20
CA LEU A 69 -4.92 -4.71 -10.17
C LEU A 69 -3.90 -3.56 -9.95
N LEU A 70 -3.67 -3.18 -8.69
CA LEU A 70 -2.72 -2.10 -8.34
C LEU A 70 -1.27 -2.43 -8.70
N HIS A 71 -0.89 -3.71 -8.65
CA HIS A 71 0.49 -4.16 -8.83
C HIS A 71 0.73 -4.93 -10.13
N GLY A 72 -0.30 -5.08 -10.98
CA GLY A 72 -0.20 -5.84 -12.24
C GLY A 72 0.18 -7.31 -12.02
N VAL A 73 -0.29 -7.92 -10.93
CA VAL A 73 0.03 -9.31 -10.58
C VAL A 73 -1.02 -10.24 -11.18
N ASP A 74 -0.59 -11.19 -11.99
CA ASP A 74 -1.43 -12.28 -12.52
C ASP A 74 -1.70 -13.35 -11.44
N GLY A 75 -2.94 -13.83 -11.38
CA GLY A 75 -3.36 -14.93 -10.49
C GLY A 75 -4.68 -14.70 -9.74
N ASP A 76 -5.18 -15.73 -9.07
CA ASP A 76 -6.40 -15.69 -8.24
C ASP A 76 -6.19 -14.98 -6.90
N GLY A 77 -4.94 -14.58 -6.62
CA GLY A 77 -4.41 -13.93 -5.41
C GLY A 77 -5.01 -14.41 -4.10
N VAL A 78 -5.31 -15.70 -4.07
CA VAL A 78 -5.54 -16.42 -2.84
C VAL A 78 -4.20 -16.45 -2.12
N VAL A 79 -4.10 -15.72 -1.01
CA VAL A 79 -2.95 -15.85 -0.10
C VAL A 79 -3.08 -17.23 0.55
N ARG A 80 -2.45 -18.21 -0.09
CA ARG A 80 -2.33 -19.55 0.50
C ARG A 80 -1.54 -19.40 1.80
N PRO A 81 -1.95 -20.05 2.89
CA PRO A 81 -1.22 -19.96 4.14
C PRO A 81 0.22 -20.44 3.90
N VAL A 82 1.14 -19.48 3.89
CA VAL A 82 2.56 -19.77 3.89
C VAL A 82 2.87 -20.23 5.31
N PRO A 83 3.48 -21.40 5.52
CA PRO A 83 3.87 -21.83 6.85
C PRO A 83 4.64 -20.70 7.53
N ALA A 84 4.21 -20.30 8.72
CA ALA A 84 4.90 -19.26 9.47
C ALA A 84 6.41 -19.60 9.51
N PRO A 85 7.30 -18.63 9.27
CA PRO A 85 8.73 -18.89 9.40
C PRO A 85 8.95 -19.44 10.80
N LYS A 86 9.49 -20.67 10.89
CA LYS A 86 9.79 -21.29 12.18
C LYS A 86 10.72 -20.32 12.90
N LEU A 87 10.24 -19.74 14.00
CA LEU A 87 11.11 -19.00 14.91
C LEU A 87 12.24 -19.96 15.26
N GLY A 88 13.43 -19.69 14.72
CA GLY A 88 14.61 -20.47 15.06
C GLY A 88 14.78 -20.51 16.56
N ARG A 89 15.44 -21.56 17.09
CA ARG A 89 15.72 -21.70 18.52
C ARG A 89 16.36 -20.40 19.01
N GLY A 90 15.57 -19.58 19.71
CA GLY A 90 16.00 -18.24 20.10
C GLY A 90 17.29 -18.34 20.89
N THR A 91 18.37 -17.73 20.40
CA THR A 91 19.60 -17.56 21.18
C THR A 91 19.25 -16.55 22.27
N GLY A 92 18.69 -17.05 23.37
CA GLY A 92 18.15 -16.27 24.47
C GLY A 92 19.24 -15.45 25.16
N ARG A 93 19.58 -14.30 24.60
CA ARG A 93 20.45 -13.28 25.22
C ARG A 93 19.74 -12.49 26.34
N HIS A 94 18.45 -12.78 26.59
CA HIS A 94 17.59 -12.00 27.49
C HIS A 94 17.06 -12.77 28.71
N ARG A 95 17.56 -13.97 29.04
CA ARG A 95 17.28 -14.56 30.36
C ARG A 95 18.41 -14.20 31.33
N LYS A 96 18.17 -13.20 32.20
CA LYS A 96 19.01 -13.01 33.39
C LYS A 96 18.84 -14.22 34.33
N PRO A 97 19.91 -14.70 34.97
CA PRO A 97 19.82 -15.79 35.93
C PRO A 97 19.25 -15.31 37.28
N ARG A 98 18.82 -16.32 38.04
CA ARG A 98 18.04 -16.33 39.29
C ARG A 98 18.71 -15.62 40.46
#